data_AF-R9JXY5-F1
#
_entry.id   AF-R9JXY5-F1
#
_cell.length_a   1.000
_cell.length_b   1.000
_cell.length_c   1.000
_cell.angle_alpha   90.00
_cell.angle_beta   90.00
_cell.angle_gamma   90.00
#
_symmetry.space_group_name_H-M   'P 1'
#
loop_
_entity.id
_entity.type
_entity.pdbx_description
1 polymer ?
#
loop_
_entity_poly.entity_id
_entity_poly.type
_entity_poly.pdbx_seq_one_letter_code
_entity_poly.pdbx_strand_id
1 'polypeptide(L)'
;MNRKLHRVLDEIQKTEEKIAVWQEHLGELNVQKEMLEDAEIIKSIRSMRLGSRELLEVLEGVQAGTILLSNHETEEEPEQNESREFMEPEHTENDGTAELAAGNGMPQGMESEREDLENEREN
;
A
#
# COMPACT_ATOMS: atom_id res chain seq x y z
N MET A 1 -42.11 -3.04 20.43
CA MET A 1 -41.14 -2.67 19.38
C MET A 1 -40.81 -3.91 18.54
N ASN A 2 -40.75 -3.80 17.21
CA ASN A 2 -40.58 -4.95 16.32
C ASN A 2 -39.13 -5.48 16.42
N ARG A 3 -38.94 -6.71 16.89
CA ARG A 3 -37.60 -7.32 17.07
C ARG A 3 -36.82 -7.50 15.77
N LYS A 4 -37.50 -7.67 14.64
CA LYS A 4 -36.84 -7.76 13.32
C LYS A 4 -36.29 -6.41 12.89
N LEU A 5 -37.03 -5.33 13.15
CA LEU A 5 -36.59 -3.97 12.84
C LEU A 5 -35.30 -3.61 13.58
N HIS A 6 -35.19 -3.95 14.87
CA HIS A 6 -33.96 -3.71 15.62
C HIS A 6 -32.75 -4.43 15.03
N ARG A 7 -32.90 -5.72 14.69
CA ARG A 7 -31.80 -6.48 14.08
C ARG A 7 -31.32 -5.86 12.77
N VAL A 8 -32.25 -5.44 11.92
CA VAL A 8 -31.92 -4.76 10.65
C VAL A 8 -31.19 -3.45 10.91
N LEU A 9 -31.62 -2.66 11.91
CA LEU A 9 -30.93 -1.42 12.27
C LEU A 9 -29.51 -1.68 12.81
N ASP A 10 -29.32 -2.72 13.63
CA ASP A 10 -28.01 -3.11 14.13
C ASP A 10 -27.08 -3.58 12.99
N GLU A 11 -27.62 -4.31 12.01
CA GLU A 11 -26.88 -4.76 10.81
C GLU A 11 -26.51 -3.59 9.90
N ILE A 12 -27.41 -2.61 9.72
CA ILE A 12 -27.10 -1.36 9.00
C ILE A 12 -25.94 -0.66 9.68
N GLN A 13 -26.01 -0.42 10.99
CA GLN A 13 -24.97 0.29 11.71
C GLN A 13 -23.61 -0.44 11.61
N LYS A 14 -23.58 -1.75 11.79
CA LYS A 14 -22.35 -2.55 11.61
C LYS A 14 -21.80 -2.46 10.20
N THR A 15 -22.67 -2.36 9.20
CA THR A 15 -22.25 -2.23 7.80
C THR A 15 -21.68 -0.84 7.53
N GLU A 16 -22.30 0.21 8.08
CA GLU A 16 -21.80 1.59 8.01
C GLU A 16 -20.42 1.72 8.67
N GLU A 17 -20.22 1.11 9.83
CA GLU A 17 -18.91 1.07 10.51
C GLU A 17 -17.85 0.36 9.64
N LYS A 18 -18.17 -0.77 9.01
CA LYS A 18 -17.26 -1.46 8.08
C LYS A 18 -16.94 -0.62 6.85
N ILE A 19 -17.93 0.07 6.29
CA ILE A 19 -17.72 0.98 5.16
C ILE A 19 -16.74 2.09 5.55
N ALA A 20 -16.86 2.67 6.74
CA ALA A 20 -15.95 3.70 7.20
C ALA A 20 -14.50 3.20 7.29
N VAL A 21 -14.28 2.01 7.86
CA VAL A 21 -12.95 1.38 7.94
C VAL A 21 -12.37 1.10 6.55
N TRP A 22 -13.19 0.60 5.62
CA TRP A 22 -12.74 0.37 4.24
C TRP A 22 -12.42 1.65 3.49
N GLN A 23 -13.15 2.73 3.73
CA GLN A 23 -12.86 4.04 3.15
C GLN A 23 -11.54 4.61 3.65
N GLU A 24 -11.24 4.45 4.94
CA GLU A 24 -9.96 4.85 5.53
C GLU A 24 -8.79 4.06 4.91
N HIS A 25 -8.87 2.74 4.89
CA HIS A 25 -7.85 1.88 4.27
C HIS A 25 -7.67 2.19 2.77
N LEU A 26 -8.76 2.44 2.04
CA LEU A 26 -8.67 2.88 0.64
C LEU A 26 -7.90 4.20 0.51
N GLY A 27 -8.08 5.14 1.44
CA GLY A 27 -7.29 6.36 1.52
C GLY A 27 -5.80 6.09 1.68
N GLU A 28 -5.43 5.23 2.63
CA GLU A 28 -4.04 4.83 2.86
C GLU A 28 -3.39 4.20 1.61
N LEU A 29 -4.11 3.30 0.94
CA LEU A 29 -3.64 2.65 -0.29
C LEU A 29 -3.42 3.65 -1.42
N ASN A 30 -4.27 4.67 -1.56
CA ASN A 30 -4.10 5.70 -2.57
C ASN A 30 -2.86 6.57 -2.31
N VAL A 31 -2.59 6.91 -1.05
CA VAL A 31 -1.36 7.63 -0.68
C VAL A 31 -0.13 6.76 -0.97
N GLN A 32 -0.18 5.48 -0.62
CA GLN A 32 0.91 4.55 -0.92
C GLN A 32 1.16 4.44 -2.43
N LYS A 33 0.10 4.35 -3.24
CA LYS A 33 0.20 4.34 -4.71
C LYS A 33 0.89 5.60 -5.23
N GLU A 34 0.46 6.78 -4.79
CA GLU A 34 1.06 8.06 -5.20
C GLU A 34 2.56 8.11 -4.87
N MET A 35 2.94 7.66 -3.66
CA MET A 35 4.35 7.61 -3.26
C MET A 35 5.20 6.65 -4.13
N LEU A 36 4.63 5.51 -4.54
CA LEU A 36 5.32 4.56 -5.42
C LEU A 36 5.45 5.12 -6.85
N GLU A 37 4.40 5.74 -7.38
CA GLU A 37 4.43 6.40 -8.69
C GLU A 37 5.47 7.53 -8.71
N ASP A 38 5.52 8.37 -7.67
CA ASP A 38 6.52 9.42 -7.54
C ASP A 38 7.95 8.86 -7.49
N ALA A 39 8.15 7.76 -6.75
CA ALA A 39 9.45 7.10 -6.67
C ALA A 39 9.90 6.55 -8.04
N GLU A 40 8.99 5.95 -8.81
CA GLU A 40 9.27 5.45 -10.15
C GLU A 40 9.54 6.57 -11.16
N ILE A 41 8.80 7.68 -11.08
CA ILE A 41 9.06 8.88 -11.90
C ILE A 41 10.48 9.39 -11.63
N ILE A 42 10.86 9.54 -10.35
CA ILE A 42 12.21 9.99 -9.97
C ILE A 42 13.28 9.01 -10.46
N LYS A 43 13.05 7.70 -10.29
CA LYS A 43 13.97 6.66 -10.76
C LYS A 43 14.17 6.72 -12.27
N SER A 44 13.08 6.86 -13.03
CA SER A 44 13.09 6.95 -14.49
C SER A 44 13.80 8.21 -14.97
N ILE A 45 13.57 9.37 -14.34
CA ILE A 45 14.26 10.61 -14.70
C ILE A 45 15.76 10.50 -14.40
N ARG A 46 16.13 9.91 -13.26
CA ARG A 46 17.54 9.73 -12.87
C ARG A 46 18.27 8.78 -13.81
N SER A 47 17.63 7.72 -14.29
CA SER A 47 18.25 6.74 -15.20
C SER A 47 18.59 7.34 -16.57
N MET A 48 17.91 8.43 -16.98
CA MET A 48 18.25 9.18 -18.21
C MET A 48 19.59 9.92 -18.14
N ARG A 49 20.18 10.08 -16.94
CA ARG A 49 21.51 10.71 -16.72
C ARG A 49 21.66 12.11 -17.33
N LEU A 50 20.58 12.91 -17.28
CA LEU A 50 20.56 14.27 -17.83
C LEU A 50 21.42 15.24 -16.99
N GLY A 51 22.06 16.22 -17.66
CA GLY A 51 22.68 17.35 -16.97
C GLY A 51 21.64 18.30 -16.36
N SER A 52 22.01 19.11 -15.37
CA SER A 52 21.05 19.98 -14.65
C SER A 52 20.27 20.94 -15.57
N ARG A 53 20.91 21.46 -16.62
CA ARG A 53 20.24 22.36 -17.58
C ARG A 53 19.27 21.63 -18.50
N GLU A 54 19.67 20.44 -18.97
CA GLU A 54 18.83 19.60 -19.83
C GLU A 54 17.62 19.06 -19.06
N LEU A 55 17.82 18.65 -17.81
CA LEU A 55 16.74 18.23 -16.92
C LEU A 55 15.74 19.38 -16.70
N LEU A 56 16.22 20.60 -16.49
CA LEU A 56 15.34 21.75 -16.31
C LEU A 56 14.47 22.00 -17.55
N GLU A 57 15.08 21.98 -18.74
CA GLU A 57 14.34 22.15 -20.01
C GLU A 57 13.27 21.06 -20.21
N VAL A 58 13.59 19.81 -19.86
CA VAL A 58 12.62 18.71 -19.92
C VAL A 58 11.47 18.92 -18.94
N LEU A 59 11.76 19.28 -17.68
CA LEU A 59 10.74 19.51 -16.66
C LEU A 59 9.84 20.70 -17.02
N GLU A 60 10.41 21.79 -17.54
CA GLU A 60 9.65 22.94 -18.06
C GLU A 60 8.76 22.53 -19.25
N GLY A 61 9.29 21.72 -20.17
CA GLY A 61 8.53 21.20 -21.31
C GLY A 61 7.38 20.27 -20.88
N VAL A 62 7.60 19.42 -19.88
CA VAL A 62 6.55 18.57 -19.29
C VAL A 62 5.49 19.43 -18.61
N GLN A 63 5.87 20.44 -17.82
CA GLN A 63 4.93 21.35 -17.17
C GLN A 63 4.12 22.19 -18.18
N ALA A 64 4.74 22.58 -19.29
CA ALA A 64 4.08 23.28 -20.39
C ALA A 64 3.24 22.35 -21.30
N GLY A 65 3.34 21.02 -21.12
CA GLY A 65 2.67 20.02 -21.96
C GLY A 65 3.23 19.92 -23.38
N THR A 66 4.44 20.44 -23.63
CA THR A 66 5.10 20.38 -24.94
C THR A 66 5.89 19.09 -25.14
N ILE A 67 6.23 18.39 -24.05
CA ILE A 67 6.89 17.09 -24.05
C ILE A 67 5.91 16.03 -23.53
N LEU A 68 5.75 14.95 -24.31
CA LEU A 68 4.97 13.77 -23.93
C LEU A 68 5.93 12.62 -23.63
N LEU A 69 5.92 12.14 -22.39
CA LEU A 69 6.67 10.95 -21.98
C LEU A 69 5.89 9.72 -22.44
N SER A 70 6.57 8.78 -23.11
CA SER A 70 5.97 7.52 -23.56
C SER A 70 6.35 6.40 -22.60
N ASN A 71 5.38 5.54 -22.28
CA ASN A 71 5.64 4.36 -21.46
C ASN A 71 6.44 3.35 -22.28
N HIS A 72 7.72 3.18 -21.99
CA HIS A 72 8.45 1.99 -22.37
C HIS A 72 8.68 1.16 -21.09
N GLU A 73 8.29 -0.10 -21.11
CA GLU A 73 8.57 -1.03 -20.03
C GLU A 73 10.06 -1.40 -20.12
N THR A 74 10.89 -0.76 -19.31
CA THR A 74 12.30 -1.14 -19.17
C THR A 74 12.40 -2.31 -18.20
N GLU A 75 12.94 -3.44 -18.68
CA GLU A 75 13.33 -4.58 -17.86
C GLU A 75 14.27 -4.13 -16.73
N GLU A 76 13.96 -4.54 -15.50
CA GLU A 76 14.69 -4.14 -14.29
C GLU A 76 16.14 -4.67 -14.31
N GLU A 77 17.11 -3.78 -14.45
CA GLU A 77 18.52 -4.09 -14.16
C GLU A 77 18.75 -4.14 -12.63
N PRO A 78 19.51 -5.12 -12.10
CA PRO A 78 19.69 -5.30 -10.67
C PRO A 78 20.55 -4.17 -10.07
N GLU A 79 19.96 -3.40 -9.15
CA GLU A 79 20.66 -2.36 -8.41
C GLU A 79 21.74 -2.98 -7.50
N GLN A 80 23.01 -2.68 -7.80
CA GLN A 80 24.12 -2.95 -6.90
C GLN A 80 24.06 -1.94 -5.74
N ASN A 81 23.60 -2.42 -4.59
CA ASN A 81 23.51 -1.68 -3.34
C ASN A 81 24.92 -1.40 -2.78
N GLU A 82 25.50 -0.24 -3.10
CA GLU A 82 26.69 0.26 -2.40
C GLU A 82 26.30 0.75 -1.01
N SER A 83 26.63 -0.09 -0.03
CA SER A 83 26.61 0.12 1.41
C SER A 83 26.82 1.58 1.83
N ARG A 84 25.74 2.26 2.22
CA ARG A 84 25.83 3.41 3.13
C ARG A 84 25.92 2.90 4.56
N GLU A 85 27.16 2.78 5.02
CA GLU A 85 27.52 2.54 6.42
C GLU A 85 26.90 3.65 7.28
N PHE A 86 25.82 3.33 7.98
CA PHE A 86 25.21 4.18 8.98
C PHE A 86 26.10 4.16 10.23
N MET A 87 26.71 5.30 10.54
CA MET A 87 27.49 5.50 11.76
C MET A 87 26.52 5.47 12.96
N GLU A 88 26.49 4.36 13.70
CA GLU A 88 25.87 4.30 15.03
C GLU A 88 26.69 5.07 16.07
N PRO A 89 26.04 5.78 16.99
CA PRO A 89 26.59 6.01 18.32
C PRO A 89 26.10 4.96 19.32
N GLU A 90 27.06 4.28 19.96
CA GLU A 90 26.89 3.29 21.03
C GLU A 90 26.16 3.81 22.29
N HIS A 91 25.28 2.92 22.78
CA HIS A 91 24.99 2.51 24.16
C HIS A 91 24.61 3.52 25.25
N THR A 92 23.42 3.29 25.84
CA THR A 92 23.37 2.84 27.24
C THR A 92 22.31 1.75 27.42
N GLU A 93 22.70 0.73 28.17
CA GLU A 93 22.00 -0.52 28.44
C GLU A 93 20.84 -0.34 29.43
N ASN A 94 19.73 -1.06 29.24
CA ASN A 94 19.00 -1.69 30.35
C ASN A 94 18.13 -2.87 29.86
N ASP A 95 18.70 -4.06 30.09
CA ASP A 95 18.14 -5.35 30.52
C ASP A 95 16.65 -5.73 30.26
N GLY A 96 16.46 -6.97 29.78
CA GLY A 96 15.21 -7.72 29.93
C GLY A 96 14.64 -8.42 28.70
N THR A 97 15.33 -9.44 28.18
CA THR A 97 14.80 -10.70 27.57
C THR A 97 13.59 -10.60 26.61
N ALA A 98 13.81 -10.62 25.29
CA ALA A 98 13.74 -11.80 24.42
C ALA A 98 12.36 -12.50 24.33
N GLU A 99 11.62 -12.30 23.25
CA GLU A 99 11.38 -13.34 22.24
C GLU A 99 10.80 -12.73 20.95
N LEU A 100 11.30 -13.24 19.83
CA LEU A 100 11.05 -12.80 18.47
C LEU A 100 9.82 -13.48 17.87
N ALA A 101 9.32 -12.83 16.82
CA ALA A 101 8.62 -13.42 15.68
C ALA A 101 7.15 -13.83 15.87
N ALA A 102 6.25 -13.14 15.17
CA ALA A 102 5.67 -13.64 13.92
C ALA A 102 4.49 -12.76 13.47
N GLY A 103 4.55 -12.30 12.23
CA GLY A 103 3.37 -11.98 11.42
C GLY A 103 2.71 -10.63 11.69
N ASN A 104 2.84 -9.70 10.75
CA ASN A 104 1.84 -8.65 10.55
C ASN A 104 0.48 -9.35 10.37
N GLY A 105 -0.32 -9.35 11.43
CA GLY A 105 -1.62 -9.97 11.46
C GLY A 105 -2.58 -9.24 10.54
N MET A 106 -3.01 -9.92 9.47
CA MET A 106 -4.26 -9.64 8.79
C MET A 106 -5.37 -9.45 9.84
N PRO A 107 -6.29 -8.48 9.70
CA PRO A 107 -7.39 -8.36 10.63
C PRO A 107 -8.20 -9.66 10.61
N GLN A 108 -8.24 -10.35 11.76
CA GLN A 108 -9.05 -11.55 11.98
C GLN A 108 -10.53 -11.17 11.85
N GLY A 109 -11.04 -11.30 10.64
CA GLY A 109 -12.46 -11.17 10.31
C GLY A 109 -12.86 -11.98 9.07
N MET A 110 -11.94 -12.78 8.52
CA MET A 110 -12.21 -13.75 7.47
C MET A 110 -12.42 -15.14 8.09
N GLU A 111 -13.38 -15.27 9.02
CA GLU A 111 -14.00 -16.59 9.16
C GLU A 111 -14.90 -16.78 7.95
N SER A 112 -14.48 -17.72 7.12
CA SER A 112 -15.23 -18.17 5.96
C SER A 112 -16.63 -18.58 6.41
N GLU A 113 -17.66 -17.83 6.02
CA GLU A 113 -18.98 -18.43 5.83
C GLU A 113 -18.85 -19.35 4.61
N ARG A 114 -18.29 -20.54 4.84
CA ARG A 114 -18.35 -21.63 3.88
C ARG A 114 -19.81 -22.02 3.75
N GLU A 115 -20.21 -22.14 2.49
CA GLU A 115 -21.52 -22.52 2.02
C GLU A 115 -21.93 -23.89 2.60
N ASP A 116 -22.88 -23.90 3.54
CA ASP A 116 -23.65 -25.12 3.84
C ASP A 116 -24.80 -25.22 2.81
N LEU A 117 -24.44 -25.62 1.60
CA LEU A 117 -25.38 -26.12 0.59
C LEU A 117 -25.03 -27.57 0.22
N GLU A 118 -25.25 -28.48 1.17
CA GLU A 118 -25.40 -29.92 0.90
C GLU A 118 -26.81 -30.33 1.39
N ASN A 119 -27.82 -30.35 0.53
CA ASN A 119 -28.15 -31.44 -0.39
C ASN A 119 -28.67 -32.70 0.34
N GLU A 120 -29.94 -32.70 0.72
CA GLU A 120 -30.73 -33.93 0.86
C GLU A 120 -31.93 -33.87 -0.11
N ARG A 121 -31.64 -34.06 -1.39
CA ARG A 121 -32.51 -34.88 -2.23
C ARG A 121 -32.01 -36.30 -2.11
N GLU A 122 -32.71 -37.12 -1.33
CA GLU A 122 -33.04 -38.50 -1.72
C GLU A 122 -34.01 -39.13 -0.71
N ASN A 123 -35.20 -39.44 -1.22
CA ASN A 123 -36.23 -40.37 -0.75
C ASN A 123 -37.46 -39.80 -0.01
#